data_AF-A0A023FX56-F1
#
_entry.id   AF-A0A023FX56-F1
#
_cell.length_a   1.000
_cell.length_b   1.000
_cell.length_c   1.000
_cell.angle_alpha   90.00
_cell.angle_beta   90.00
_cell.angle_gamma   90.00
#
_symmetry.space_group_name_H-M   'P 1'
#
loop_
_entity.id
_entity.type
_entity.pdbx_description
1 polymer ?
#
loop_
_entity_poly.entity_id
_entity_poly.type
_entity_poly.pdbx_seq_one_letter_code
_entity_poly.pdbx_strand_id
1 'polypeptide(L)'
;QVFVETLLFIASKSFSHSFAGIAKFHYAFKTLASTEEAQICVLRSTYDLWHNHQQMMIGLVDKYLKTQIVECSAVANWIFSKDLAPEFMRPYVWEILHLTIRKMIKHVRKLEYELEDAKGKLSKGDSGDKDQPTDEMVERMEEKLEATQSDLKNLFLIIFQRFIMTLTEHIGQCEVEGTNFQTYWFRWTLGRPRVS
;
A
#
# COMPACT_ATOMS: atom_id res chain seq x y z
N GLN A 1 -18.54 7.72 -5.40
CA GLN A 1 -18.30 8.83 -4.45
C GLN A 1 -19.28 8.79 -3.27
N VAL A 2 -20.59 8.99 -3.49
CA VAL A 2 -21.61 9.07 -2.40
C VAL A 2 -21.64 7.89 -1.42
N PHE A 3 -21.49 6.63 -1.87
CA PHE A 3 -21.55 5.46 -0.97
C PHE A 3 -20.38 5.37 0.01
N VAL A 4 -19.14 5.60 -0.47
CA VAL A 4 -17.93 5.52 0.38
C VAL A 4 -17.93 6.64 1.39
N GLU A 5 -18.28 7.86 0.96
CA GLU A 5 -18.42 9.02 1.85
C GLU A 5 -19.50 8.80 2.89
N THR A 6 -20.68 8.31 2.50
CA THR A 6 -21.79 8.05 3.43
C THR A 6 -21.45 6.94 4.43
N LEU A 7 -20.82 5.86 3.98
CA LEU A 7 -20.46 4.73 4.83
C LEU A 7 -19.35 5.09 5.82
N LEU A 8 -18.33 5.83 5.35
CA LEU A 8 -17.28 6.35 6.22
C LEU A 8 -17.79 7.42 7.17
N PHE A 9 -18.74 8.26 6.75
CA PHE A 9 -19.41 9.22 7.61
C PHE A 9 -20.21 8.53 8.73
N ILE A 10 -20.98 7.47 8.40
CA ILE A 10 -21.69 6.66 9.40
C ILE A 10 -20.72 5.98 10.37
N ALA A 11 -19.55 5.57 9.87
CA ALA A 11 -18.54 4.90 10.66
C ALA A 11 -17.57 5.86 11.37
N SER A 12 -17.76 7.19 11.24
CA SER A 12 -16.80 8.23 11.63
C SER A 12 -16.66 8.48 13.13
N LYS A 13 -17.44 7.79 13.97
CA LYS A 13 -17.50 8.09 15.40
C LYS A 13 -16.24 7.69 16.19
N SER A 14 -15.55 6.63 15.77
CA SER A 14 -14.25 6.22 16.32
C SER A 14 -13.55 5.20 15.42
N PHE A 15 -12.25 4.94 15.66
CA PHE A 15 -11.48 3.87 15.01
C PHE A 15 -12.25 2.54 14.96
N SER A 16 -12.81 2.11 16.09
CA SER A 16 -13.51 0.84 16.19
C SER A 16 -14.79 0.80 15.34
N HIS A 17 -15.55 1.90 15.28
CA HIS A 17 -16.74 1.98 14.43
C HIS A 17 -16.38 1.94 12.95
N SER A 18 -15.34 2.68 12.55
CA SER A 18 -14.81 2.67 11.19
C SER A 18 -14.32 1.29 10.77
N PHE A 19 -13.55 0.61 11.61
CA PHE A 19 -13.04 -0.73 11.30
C PHE A 19 -14.13 -1.78 11.26
N ALA A 20 -15.14 -1.68 12.14
CA ALA A 20 -16.31 -2.55 12.12
C ALA A 20 -17.17 -2.31 10.86
N GLY A 21 -17.34 -1.06 10.44
CA GLY A 21 -18.01 -0.69 9.20
C GLY A 21 -17.33 -1.29 7.98
N ILE A 22 -16.01 -1.13 7.86
CA ILE A 22 -15.22 -1.71 6.76
C ILE A 22 -15.36 -3.24 6.73
N ALA A 23 -15.31 -3.90 7.89
CA ALA A 23 -15.48 -5.35 7.97
C ALA A 23 -16.89 -5.79 7.55
N LYS A 24 -17.92 -5.09 8.03
CA LYS A 24 -19.33 -5.40 7.73
C LYS A 24 -19.66 -5.25 6.25
N PHE A 25 -19.09 -4.25 5.59
CA PHE A 25 -19.35 -3.93 4.18
C PHE A 25 -18.18 -4.31 3.26
N HIS A 26 -17.33 -5.26 3.69
CA HIS A 26 -16.11 -5.64 2.97
C HIS A 26 -16.39 -6.05 1.51
N TYR A 27 -17.43 -6.86 1.28
CA TYR A 27 -17.82 -7.26 -0.07
C TYR A 27 -18.15 -6.06 -0.95
N ALA A 28 -18.95 -5.11 -0.46
CA ALA A 28 -19.29 -3.90 -1.20
C ALA A 28 -18.05 -3.06 -1.51
N PHE A 29 -17.12 -2.92 -0.57
CA PHE A 29 -15.84 -2.26 -0.82
C PHE A 29 -15.02 -2.96 -1.91
N LYS A 30 -14.93 -4.30 -1.89
CA LYS A 30 -14.20 -5.07 -2.91
C LYS A 30 -14.85 -4.94 -4.29
N THR A 31 -16.17 -4.93 -4.36
CA THR A 31 -16.88 -4.73 -5.63
C THR A 31 -16.68 -3.31 -6.16
N LEU A 32 -16.69 -2.30 -5.29
CA LEU A 32 -16.50 -0.91 -5.70
C LEU A 32 -15.04 -0.60 -6.05
N ALA A 33 -14.08 -1.20 -5.35
CA ALA A 33 -12.65 -1.00 -5.55
C ALA A 33 -12.04 -2.04 -6.51
N SER A 34 -12.76 -2.36 -7.59
CA SER A 34 -12.36 -3.41 -8.54
C SER A 34 -11.23 -3.01 -9.48
N THR A 35 -10.97 -1.71 -9.65
CA THR A 35 -9.87 -1.17 -10.47
C THR A 35 -8.95 -0.29 -9.64
N GLU A 36 -7.73 -0.04 -10.12
CA GLU A 36 -6.79 0.84 -9.43
C GLU A 36 -7.36 2.26 -9.24
N GLU A 37 -8.02 2.82 -10.25
CA GLU A 37 -8.65 4.14 -10.17
C GLU A 37 -9.74 4.19 -9.10
N ALA A 38 -10.50 3.10 -8.96
CA ALA A 38 -11.53 2.99 -7.95
C ALA A 38 -10.92 2.84 -6.55
N GLN A 39 -9.82 2.11 -6.40
CA GLN A 39 -9.05 2.04 -5.16
C GLN A 39 -8.50 3.42 -4.76
N ILE A 40 -7.94 4.18 -5.71
CA ILE A 40 -7.49 5.56 -5.49
C ILE A 40 -8.67 6.45 -5.12
N CYS A 41 -9.85 6.26 -5.72
CA CYS A 41 -11.07 6.97 -5.33
C CYS A 41 -11.46 6.70 -3.86
N VAL A 42 -11.36 5.44 -3.40
CA VAL A 42 -11.58 5.10 -1.98
C VAL A 42 -10.58 5.81 -1.07
N LEU A 43 -9.30 5.88 -1.45
CA LEU A 43 -8.26 6.58 -0.69
C LEU A 43 -8.53 8.08 -0.62
N ARG A 44 -8.93 8.71 -1.74
CA ARG A 44 -9.34 10.11 -1.81
C ARG A 44 -10.54 10.42 -0.92
N SER A 45 -11.62 9.66 -1.05
CA SER A 45 -12.80 9.84 -0.19
C SER A 45 -12.48 9.63 1.29
N THR A 46 -11.51 8.76 1.61
CA THR A 46 -11.02 8.60 2.99
C THR A 46 -10.25 9.84 3.46
N TYR A 47 -9.39 10.40 2.61
CA TYR A 47 -8.64 11.62 2.89
C TYR A 47 -9.56 12.83 3.10
N ASP A 48 -10.57 13.02 2.25
CA ASP A 48 -11.51 14.14 2.36
C ASP A 48 -12.20 14.16 3.72
N LEU A 49 -12.49 12.98 4.29
CA LEU A 49 -13.12 12.83 5.60
C LEU A 49 -12.15 12.92 6.78
N TRP A 50 -10.91 12.44 6.62
CA TRP A 50 -10.01 12.15 7.75
C TRP A 50 -8.64 12.82 7.69
N HIS A 51 -8.36 13.71 6.72
CA HIS A 51 -7.07 14.41 6.60
C HIS A 51 -6.65 15.16 7.88
N ASN A 52 -7.61 15.68 8.64
CA ASN A 52 -7.36 16.34 9.93
C ASN A 52 -6.96 15.38 11.06
N HIS A 53 -7.14 14.08 10.89
CA HIS A 53 -6.81 13.05 11.88
C HIS A 53 -5.79 12.05 11.31
N GLN A 54 -4.51 12.45 11.31
CA GLN A 54 -3.40 11.69 10.69
C GLN A 54 -3.30 10.22 11.13
N GLN A 55 -3.45 9.93 12.43
CA GLN A 55 -3.42 8.55 12.94
C GLN A 55 -4.57 7.68 12.40
N MET A 56 -5.73 8.30 12.15
CA MET A 56 -6.88 7.63 11.56
C MET A 56 -6.63 7.30 10.10
N MET A 57 -6.01 8.23 9.35
CA MET A 57 -5.57 7.98 7.99
C MET A 57 -4.62 6.77 7.90
N ILE A 58 -3.59 6.73 8.74
CA ILE A 58 -2.64 5.60 8.78
C ILE A 58 -3.40 4.29 9.09
N GLY A 59 -4.27 4.29 10.10
CA GLY A 59 -5.03 3.11 10.51
C GLY A 59 -6.02 2.61 9.45
N LEU A 60 -6.70 3.51 8.74
CA LEU A 60 -7.64 3.17 7.67
C LEU A 60 -6.92 2.59 6.45
N VAL A 61 -5.81 3.21 6.01
CA VAL A 61 -5.02 2.66 4.89
C VAL A 61 -4.42 1.31 5.27
N ASP A 62 -3.92 1.15 6.50
CA ASP A 62 -3.46 -0.14 7.03
C ASP A 62 -4.57 -1.20 6.98
N LYS A 63 -5.80 -0.81 7.37
CA LYS A 63 -6.97 -1.70 7.33
C LYS A 63 -7.32 -2.10 5.90
N TYR A 64 -7.39 -1.16 4.96
CA TYR A 64 -7.71 -1.44 3.56
C TYR A 64 -6.70 -2.40 2.92
N LEU A 65 -5.40 -2.21 3.19
CA LEU A 65 -4.35 -3.12 2.73
C LEU A 65 -4.50 -4.52 3.35
N LYS A 66 -4.75 -4.61 4.67
CA LYS A 66 -4.96 -5.91 5.36
C LYS A 66 -6.16 -6.68 4.83
N THR A 67 -7.23 -5.96 4.48
CA THR A 67 -8.45 -6.56 3.93
C THR A 67 -8.43 -6.66 2.41
N GLN A 68 -7.31 -6.35 1.75
CA GLN A 68 -7.14 -6.35 0.30
C GLN A 68 -8.20 -5.51 -0.44
N ILE A 69 -8.73 -4.46 0.20
CA ILE A 69 -9.63 -3.50 -0.46
C ILE A 69 -8.84 -2.65 -1.44
N VAL A 70 -7.62 -2.29 -1.06
CA VAL A 70 -6.67 -1.58 -1.91
C VAL A 70 -5.36 -2.36 -1.99
N GLU A 71 -4.65 -2.19 -3.09
CA GLU A 71 -3.34 -2.76 -3.35
C GLU A 71 -2.23 -1.76 -3.00
N CYS A 72 -1.00 -2.28 -2.85
CA CYS A 72 0.15 -1.44 -2.50
C CYS A 72 0.51 -0.45 -3.61
N SER A 73 0.34 -0.84 -4.88
CA SER A 73 0.50 0.00 -6.07
C SER A 73 -0.42 1.22 -6.03
N ALA A 74 -1.72 1.00 -5.78
CA ALA A 74 -2.71 2.06 -5.67
C ALA A 74 -2.37 3.07 -4.56
N VAL A 75 -1.92 2.59 -3.40
CA VAL A 75 -1.48 3.46 -2.29
C VAL A 75 -0.25 4.26 -2.68
N ALA A 76 0.75 3.65 -3.31
CA ALA A 76 1.93 4.36 -3.79
C ALA A 76 1.56 5.44 -4.81
N ASN A 77 0.74 5.10 -5.82
CA ASN A 77 0.25 6.06 -6.82
C ASN A 77 -0.55 7.21 -6.19
N TRP A 78 -1.37 6.94 -5.19
CA TRP A 78 -2.11 7.97 -4.47
C TRP A 78 -1.20 8.91 -3.67
N ILE A 79 -0.15 8.40 -3.01
CA ILE A 79 0.80 9.21 -2.22
C ILE A 79 1.50 10.29 -3.06
N PHE A 80 1.86 9.95 -4.31
CA PHE A 80 2.48 10.88 -5.24
C PHE A 80 1.46 11.61 -6.13
N SER A 81 0.17 11.53 -5.82
CA SER A 81 -0.87 12.23 -6.55
C SER A 81 -0.87 13.73 -6.22
N LYS A 82 -1.47 14.52 -7.11
CA LYS A 82 -1.64 15.97 -6.92
C LYS A 82 -2.48 16.31 -5.68
N ASP A 83 -3.37 15.42 -5.27
CA ASP A 83 -4.26 15.63 -4.12
C ASP A 83 -3.49 15.66 -2.79
N LEU A 84 -2.41 14.87 -2.69
CA LEU A 84 -1.54 14.82 -1.52
C LEU A 84 -0.32 15.74 -1.60
N ALA A 85 -0.10 16.43 -2.73
CA ALA A 85 1.03 17.34 -2.89
C ALA A 85 1.14 18.41 -1.76
N PRO A 86 0.05 19.02 -1.27
CA PRO A 86 0.13 19.98 -0.15
C PRO A 86 0.57 19.34 1.17
N GLU A 87 0.25 18.06 1.37
CA GLU A 87 0.56 17.31 2.59
C GLU A 87 1.83 16.47 2.45
N PHE A 88 2.52 16.53 1.31
CA PHE A 88 3.65 15.67 0.97
C PHE A 88 4.82 15.78 1.97
N MET A 89 4.98 16.94 2.62
CA MET A 89 5.99 17.14 3.67
C MET A 89 5.56 16.65 5.07
N ARG A 90 4.35 16.11 5.21
CA ARG A 90 3.83 15.66 6.51
C ARG A 90 4.34 14.26 6.83
N PRO A 91 4.77 13.98 8.08
CA PRO A 91 5.33 12.67 8.43
C PRO A 91 4.40 11.48 8.15
N TYR A 92 3.09 11.64 8.37
CA TYR A 92 2.13 10.54 8.23
C TYR A 92 2.03 10.01 6.79
N VAL A 93 2.23 10.85 5.77
CA VAL A 93 2.21 10.44 4.35
C VAL A 93 3.34 9.42 4.09
N TRP A 94 4.54 9.70 4.60
CA TRP A 94 5.68 8.79 4.50
C TRP A 94 5.53 7.58 5.39
N GLU A 95 4.90 7.73 6.56
CA GLU A 95 4.57 6.59 7.40
C GLU A 95 3.63 5.60 6.68
N ILE A 96 2.63 6.09 5.95
CA ILE A 96 1.76 5.26 5.10
C ILE A 96 2.58 4.56 4.00
N LEU A 97 3.49 5.28 3.34
CA LEU A 97 4.37 4.69 2.31
C LEU A 97 5.23 3.56 2.90
N HIS A 98 5.94 3.83 3.99
CA HIS A 98 6.80 2.82 4.64
C HIS A 98 5.98 1.65 5.21
N LEU A 99 4.80 1.90 5.76
CA LEU A 99 3.88 0.86 6.19
C LEU A 99 3.48 -0.05 5.02
N THR A 100 3.20 0.52 3.85
CA THR A 100 2.85 -0.21 2.63
C THR A 100 4.01 -1.08 2.15
N ILE A 101 5.22 -0.52 2.06
CA ILE A 101 6.43 -1.27 1.68
C ILE A 101 6.69 -2.42 2.67
N ARG A 102 6.66 -2.14 3.98
CA ARG A 102 6.89 -3.15 5.03
C ARG A 102 5.89 -4.30 4.96
N LYS A 103 4.62 -4.01 4.62
CA LYS A 103 3.61 -5.06 4.42
C LYS A 103 3.97 -5.97 3.26
N MET A 104 4.35 -5.41 2.12
CA MET A 104 4.69 -6.22 0.95
C MET A 104 5.93 -7.08 1.23
N ILE A 105 6.97 -6.52 1.86
CA ILE A 105 8.15 -7.27 2.30
C ILE A 105 7.76 -8.39 3.28
N LYS A 106 6.90 -8.10 4.26
CA LYS A 106 6.43 -9.11 5.22
C LYS A 106 5.62 -10.21 4.54
N HIS A 107 4.83 -9.88 3.51
CA HIS A 107 4.06 -10.85 2.75
C HIS A 107 4.98 -11.79 1.97
N VAL A 108 5.98 -11.25 1.26
CA VAL A 108 7.01 -12.05 0.57
C VAL A 108 7.71 -12.99 1.55
N ARG A 109 8.25 -12.46 2.66
CA ARG A 109 8.96 -13.27 3.67
C ARG A 109 8.09 -14.37 4.28
N LYS A 110 6.80 -14.10 4.45
CA LYS A 110 5.85 -15.10 4.96
C LYS A 110 5.68 -16.24 3.95
N LEU A 111 5.50 -15.93 2.67
CA LEU A 111 5.38 -16.94 1.61
C LEU A 111 6.68 -17.72 1.42
N GLU A 112 7.85 -17.07 1.52
CA GLU A 112 9.17 -17.74 1.51
C GLU A 112 9.29 -18.78 2.63
N TYR A 113 8.90 -18.40 3.85
CA TYR A 113 8.91 -19.30 4.99
C TYR A 113 7.93 -20.46 4.84
N GLU A 114 6.69 -20.19 4.40
CA GLU A 114 5.67 -21.23 4.17
C GLU A 114 6.11 -22.23 3.10
N LEU A 115 6.76 -21.75 2.03
CA LEU A 115 7.28 -22.60 0.97
C LEU A 115 8.44 -23.48 1.45
N GLU A 116 9.38 -22.92 2.21
CA GLU A 116 10.52 -23.68 2.74
C GLU A 116 10.06 -24.77 3.72
N ASP A 117 9.07 -24.46 4.59
CA ASP A 117 8.46 -25.44 5.48
C ASP A 117 7.77 -26.57 4.71
N ALA A 118 7.04 -26.25 3.64
CA ALA A 118 6.38 -27.23 2.78
C ALA A 118 7.40 -28.15 2.07
N LYS A 119 8.46 -27.60 1.48
CA LYS A 119 9.56 -28.36 0.87
C LYS A 119 10.29 -29.25 1.88
N GLY A 120 10.50 -28.74 3.09
CA GLY A 120 11.10 -29.49 4.20
C GLY A 120 10.27 -30.71 4.61
N LYS A 121 8.93 -30.60 4.60
CA LYS A 121 8.01 -31.71 4.91
C LYS A 121 7.90 -32.74 3.78
N LEU A 122 7.94 -32.28 2.54
CA LEU A 122 7.94 -33.14 1.34
C LEU A 122 9.20 -34.03 1.30
N SER A 123 10.38 -33.43 1.50
CA SER A 123 11.68 -34.14 1.44
C SER A 123 11.91 -35.15 2.58
N LYS A 124 11.26 -34.96 3.74
CA LYS A 124 11.43 -35.83 4.91
C LYS A 124 10.59 -37.12 4.87
N GLY A 125 9.70 -37.29 3.90
CA GLY A 125 9.04 -38.57 3.61
C GLY A 125 8.44 -39.28 4.83
N ASP A 126 7.84 -38.56 5.78
CA ASP A 126 7.23 -39.21 6.96
C ASP A 126 5.96 -39.93 6.50
N SER A 127 6.10 -41.24 6.29
CA SER A 127 5.28 -42.05 5.37
C SER A 127 3.89 -42.40 5.89
N GLY A 128 3.31 -41.57 6.77
CA GLY A 128 2.04 -41.86 7.44
C GLY A 128 1.07 -40.69 7.57
N ASP A 129 1.45 -39.46 7.21
CA ASP A 129 0.60 -38.29 7.43
C ASP A 129 -0.17 -37.88 6.17
N LYS A 130 -1.50 -37.75 6.27
CA LYS A 130 -2.37 -37.31 5.17
C LYS A 130 -2.27 -35.80 4.90
N ASP A 131 -1.57 -35.07 5.76
CA ASP A 131 -1.32 -33.63 5.65
C ASP A 131 0.02 -33.28 4.94
N GLN A 132 0.68 -34.26 4.30
CA GLN A 132 1.91 -33.99 3.57
C GLN A 132 1.61 -33.13 2.32
N PRO A 133 2.31 -31.98 2.14
CA PRO A 133 2.12 -31.15 0.95
C PRO A 133 2.51 -31.96 -0.29
N THR A 134 1.67 -31.91 -1.33
CA THR A 134 1.95 -32.56 -2.62
C THR A 134 2.88 -31.71 -3.46
N ASP A 135 3.57 -32.32 -4.43
CA ASP A 135 4.40 -31.59 -5.39
C ASP A 135 3.60 -30.47 -6.10
N GLU A 136 2.34 -30.74 -6.47
CA GLU A 136 1.44 -29.72 -7.06
C GLU A 136 1.15 -28.55 -6.11
N MET A 137 1.05 -28.80 -4.80
CA MET A 137 0.84 -27.73 -3.81
C MET A 137 2.10 -26.88 -3.65
N VAL A 138 3.29 -27.50 -3.67
CA VAL A 138 4.57 -26.80 -3.60
C VAL A 138 4.76 -25.92 -4.83
N GLU A 139 4.51 -26.45 -6.03
CA GLU A 139 4.60 -25.70 -7.29
C GLU A 139 3.69 -24.45 -7.28
N ARG A 140 2.42 -24.59 -6.84
CA ARG A 140 1.51 -23.44 -6.69
C ARG A 140 2.00 -22.40 -5.67
N MET A 141 2.67 -22.84 -4.61
CA MET A 141 3.26 -21.93 -3.62
C MET A 141 4.47 -21.19 -4.20
N GLU A 142 5.27 -21.84 -5.04
CA GLU A 142 6.37 -21.22 -5.80
C GLU A 142 5.84 -20.15 -6.75
N GLU A 143 4.86 -20.49 -7.59
CA GLU A 143 4.23 -19.53 -8.53
C GLU A 143 3.69 -18.29 -7.80
N LYS A 144 3.01 -18.51 -6.66
CA LYS A 144 2.47 -17.41 -5.85
C LYS A 144 3.58 -16.56 -5.24
N LEU A 145 4.68 -17.17 -4.80
CA LEU A 145 5.83 -16.46 -4.27
C LEU A 145 6.49 -15.60 -5.35
N GLU A 146 6.73 -16.16 -6.54
CA GLU A 146 7.31 -15.43 -7.67
C GLU A 146 6.44 -14.24 -8.10
N ALA A 147 5.12 -14.44 -8.19
CA ALA A 147 4.18 -13.36 -8.47
C ALA A 147 4.27 -12.25 -7.41
N THR A 148 4.28 -12.61 -6.13
CA THR A 148 4.37 -11.61 -5.03
C THR A 148 5.73 -10.90 -5.00
N GLN A 149 6.82 -11.58 -5.35
CA GLN A 149 8.13 -10.96 -5.49
C GLN A 149 8.17 -9.99 -6.68
N SER A 150 7.52 -10.34 -7.79
CA SER A 150 7.32 -9.43 -8.92
C SER A 150 6.55 -8.19 -8.50
N ASP A 151 5.46 -8.35 -7.73
CA ASP A 151 4.69 -7.22 -7.19
C ASP A 151 5.52 -6.32 -6.28
N LEU A 152 6.39 -6.89 -5.44
CA LEU A 152 7.30 -6.10 -4.61
C LEU A 152 8.29 -5.28 -5.45
N LYS A 153 8.88 -5.88 -6.49
CA LYS A 153 9.78 -5.18 -7.42
C LYS A 153 9.04 -4.06 -8.15
N ASN A 154 7.84 -4.36 -8.66
CA ASN A 154 6.98 -3.38 -9.33
C ASN A 154 6.60 -2.23 -8.40
N LEU A 155 6.30 -2.51 -7.14
CA LEU A 155 6.03 -1.47 -6.13
C LEU A 155 7.23 -0.53 -5.96
N PHE A 156 8.45 -1.06 -5.84
CA PHE A 156 9.65 -0.22 -5.76
C PHE A 156 9.86 0.60 -7.03
N LEU A 157 9.67 0.01 -8.21
CA LEU A 157 9.77 0.72 -9.49
C LEU A 157 8.78 1.88 -9.57
N ILE A 158 7.52 1.66 -9.19
CA ILE A 158 6.49 2.72 -9.13
C ILE A 158 6.94 3.83 -8.19
N ILE A 159 7.40 3.50 -6.98
CA ILE A 159 7.83 4.50 -6.00
C ILE A 159 9.02 5.31 -6.53
N PHE A 160 10.03 4.66 -7.09
CA PHE A 160 11.19 5.36 -7.66
C PHE A 160 10.82 6.23 -8.85
N GLN A 161 10.01 5.71 -9.78
CA GLN A 161 9.54 6.46 -10.94
C GLN A 161 8.76 7.70 -10.49
N ARG A 162 7.79 7.55 -9.58
CA ARG A 162 7.01 8.67 -9.06
C ARG A 162 7.88 9.68 -8.33
N PHE A 163 8.82 9.22 -7.50
CA PHE A 163 9.73 10.09 -6.79
C PHE A 163 10.62 10.91 -7.74
N ILE A 164 11.19 10.27 -8.77
CA ILE A 164 11.96 10.95 -9.82
C ILE A 164 11.08 11.96 -10.53
N MET A 165 9.88 11.56 -10.98
CA MET A 165 8.95 12.46 -11.66
C MET A 165 8.62 13.70 -10.81
N THR A 166 8.31 13.52 -9.53
CA THR A 166 8.00 14.62 -8.60
C THR A 166 9.18 15.58 -8.42
N LEU A 167 10.41 15.05 -8.32
CA LEU A 167 11.60 15.90 -8.25
C LEU A 167 11.89 16.64 -9.56
N THR A 168 11.77 15.95 -10.69
CA THR A 168 11.99 16.53 -12.02
C THR A 168 10.95 17.61 -12.32
N GLU A 169 9.68 17.41 -11.94
CA GLU A 169 8.63 18.42 -12.07
C GLU A 169 8.95 19.68 -11.26
N HIS A 170 9.40 19.52 -10.01
CA HIS A 170 9.83 20.65 -9.18
C HIS A 170 11.03 21.40 -9.78
N ILE A 171 12.04 20.68 -10.26
CA ILE A 171 13.21 21.29 -10.92
C ILE A 171 12.76 22.08 -12.15
N GLY A 172 11.92 21.48 -13.00
CA GLY A 172 11.40 22.14 -14.20
C GLY A 172 10.57 23.38 -13.89
N GLN A 173 9.75 23.35 -12.84
CA GLN A 173 9.00 24.53 -12.38
C GLN A 173 9.94 25.66 -11.93
N CYS A 174 10.96 25.34 -11.13
CA CYS A 174 11.94 26.34 -10.71
C CYS A 174 12.75 26.92 -11.89
N GLU A 175 13.10 26.10 -12.88
CA GLU A 175 13.78 26.56 -14.10
C GLU A 175 12.92 27.54 -14.91
N VAL A 176 11.62 27.25 -15.07
CA VAL A 176 10.66 28.13 -15.76
C VAL A 176 10.47 29.45 -15.01
N GLU A 177 10.45 29.40 -13.68
CA GLU A 177 10.29 30.58 -12.82
C GLU A 177 11.60 31.37 -12.62
N GLY A 178 12.75 30.84 -13.06
CA GLY A 178 14.06 31.42 -12.79
C GLY A 178 14.45 31.40 -11.31
N THR A 179 13.85 30.51 -10.52
CA THR A 179 14.10 30.38 -9.08
C THR A 179 15.06 29.23 -8.77
N ASN A 180 15.67 29.25 -7.57
CA ASN A 180 16.58 28.19 -7.16
C ASN A 180 15.81 26.92 -6.76
N PHE A 181 16.06 25.82 -7.46
CA PHE A 181 15.43 24.53 -7.19
C PHE A 181 15.78 23.93 -5.82
N GLN A 182 16.87 24.35 -5.17
CA GLN A 182 17.32 23.86 -3.86
C GLN A 182 16.47 24.39 -2.69
N THR A 183 15.16 24.30 -2.83
CA THR A 183 14.20 24.69 -1.81
C THR A 183 14.29 23.75 -0.59
N TYR A 184 13.70 24.20 0.52
CA TYR A 184 13.54 23.33 1.70
C TYR A 184 12.77 22.06 1.35
N TRP A 185 11.71 22.16 0.55
CA TRP A 185 10.93 21.02 0.06
C TRP A 185 11.81 20.03 -0.71
N PHE A 186 12.67 20.51 -1.62
CA PHE A 186 13.53 19.67 -2.44
C PHE A 186 14.56 18.91 -1.57
N ARG A 187 15.24 19.62 -0.67
CA ARG A 187 16.24 19.02 0.25
C ARG A 187 15.61 18.00 1.19
N TRP A 188 14.44 18.33 1.73
CA TRP A 188 13.70 17.45 2.62
C TRP A 188 13.22 16.19 1.90
N THR A 189 12.68 16.34 0.68
CA THR A 189 12.18 15.23 -0.14
C THR A 189 13.32 14.30 -0.55
N LEU A 190 14.45 14.86 -1.01
CA LEU A 190 15.67 14.09 -1.32
C LEU A 190 16.20 13.27 -0.14
N GLY A 191 15.95 13.71 1.10
CA GLY A 191 16.35 12.98 2.30
C GLY A 191 15.52 11.72 2.57
N ARG A 192 14.30 11.61 2.01
CA ARG A 192 13.35 10.54 2.35
C ARG A 192 13.75 9.14 1.89
N PRO A 193 14.27 8.92 0.67
CA PRO A 193 14.73 7.60 0.24
C PRO A 193 15.94 7.06 1.02
N ARG A 194 16.69 7.93 1.73
CA ARG A 194 17.91 7.53 2.46
C ARG A 194 17.65 6.99 3.86
N VAL A 195 16.42 7.10 4.38
CA VAL A 195 16.08 6.78 5.78
C VAL A 195 15.30 5.45 5.90
N SER A 196 15.07 4.75 4.79
CA SER A 196 14.42 3.42 4.75
C SER A 196 15.42 2.28 4.71
#